data_AF-A0A5C7P643-F1
#
_entry.id   AF-A0A5C7P643-F1
#
_cell.length_a   1.000
_cell.length_b   1.000
_cell.length_c   1.000
_cell.angle_alpha   90.00
_cell.angle_beta   90.00
_cell.angle_gamma   90.00
#
_symmetry.space_group_name_H-M   'P 1'
#
loop_
_entity.id
_entity.type
_entity.pdbx_description
1 polymer ?
#
loop_
_entity_poly.entity_id
_entity_poly.type
_entity_poly.pdbx_seq_one_letter_code
_entity_poly.pdbx_strand_id
1 'polypeptide(L)'
;MNPPTVPEAAPGFVSAEEVAAVMEGLSTDDSVRLAQLARLRCLGALGLEWQDLLHEAFIRVLDGRRRWPRDVPFVAFMAQSMRSIASETRQADLVEFGALDEHEAGEEQGPAAVLAKTDITPEREMAGRQMLLEIEALFAEDAIGLAVLEAAARGDSAAEVQVRLGLDSTAYASTLRRIRRRLTGYLLP
;
A
#
# COMPACT_ATOMS: atom_id res chain seq x y z
N MET A 1 49.05 12.27 0.16
CA MET A 1 47.86 12.14 1.02
C MET A 1 46.70 11.72 0.14
N ASN A 2 46.26 10.47 0.23
CA ASN A 2 45.00 10.05 -0.36
C ASN A 2 43.85 10.55 0.53
N PRO A 3 42.71 10.96 -0.04
CA PRO A 3 41.54 11.33 0.75
C PRO A 3 41.01 10.11 1.53
N PRO A 4 40.38 10.32 2.70
CA PRO A 4 39.75 9.25 3.45
C PRO A 4 38.62 8.65 2.61
N THR A 5 38.76 7.38 2.25
CA THR A 5 37.68 6.56 1.72
C THR A 5 36.56 6.55 2.76
N VAL A 6 35.46 7.23 2.44
CA VAL A 6 34.18 7.02 3.12
C VAL A 6 33.90 5.51 3.07
N PRO A 7 33.60 4.83 4.19
CA PRO A 7 33.19 3.44 4.14
C PRO A 7 31.87 3.39 3.37
N GLU A 8 31.96 3.00 2.11
CA GLU A 8 30.85 2.59 1.27
C GLU A 8 29.99 1.61 2.08
N ALA A 9 28.74 1.98 2.37
CA ALA A 9 27.82 1.14 3.11
C ALA A 9 27.78 -0.24 2.45
N ALA A 10 28.14 -1.29 3.17
CA ALA A 10 28.37 -2.61 2.60
C ALA A 10 27.13 -3.08 1.80
N PRO A 11 27.24 -3.32 0.47
CA PRO A 11 26.14 -3.82 -0.33
C PRO A 11 25.85 -5.27 0.07
N GLY A 12 24.70 -5.50 0.70
CA GLY A 12 24.32 -6.82 1.18
C GLY A 12 22.86 -6.90 1.60
N PHE A 13 22.33 -8.13 1.60
CA PHE A 13 21.01 -8.42 2.13
C PHE A 13 21.11 -8.74 3.63
N VAL A 14 20.05 -8.42 4.37
CA VAL A 14 19.89 -8.82 5.76
C VAL A 14 19.63 -10.33 5.81
N SER A 15 20.30 -11.03 6.74
CA SER A 15 20.11 -12.48 6.92
C SER A 15 18.74 -12.82 7.52
N ALA A 16 18.27 -14.06 7.34
CA ALA A 16 16.98 -14.48 7.90
C ALA A 16 16.93 -14.38 9.45
N GLU A 17 18.05 -14.65 10.11
CA GLU A 17 18.18 -14.50 11.58
C GLU A 17 18.08 -13.03 12.01
N GLU A 18 18.75 -12.11 11.30
CA GLU A 18 18.63 -10.67 11.55
C GLU A 18 17.22 -10.15 11.24
N VAL A 19 16.55 -10.66 10.20
CA VAL A 19 15.14 -10.35 9.90
C VAL A 19 14.26 -10.76 11.07
N ALA A 20 14.40 -11.99 11.57
CA ALA A 20 13.61 -12.50 12.68
C ALA A 20 13.81 -11.63 13.94
N ALA A 21 15.04 -11.26 14.26
CA ALA A 21 15.34 -10.38 15.40
C ALA A 21 14.70 -8.98 15.26
N VAL A 22 14.69 -8.39 14.05
CA VAL A 22 14.01 -7.12 13.79
C VAL A 22 12.49 -7.26 13.94
N MET A 23 11.92 -8.36 13.47
CA MET A 23 10.48 -8.62 13.58
C MET A 23 10.05 -8.86 15.03
N GLU A 24 10.84 -9.58 15.82
CA GLU A 24 10.61 -9.77 17.26
C GLU A 24 10.73 -8.45 18.04
N GLY A 25 11.60 -7.55 17.59
CA GLY A 25 11.84 -6.23 18.18
C GLY A 25 10.97 -5.11 17.60
N LEU A 26 9.92 -5.41 16.82
CA LEU A 26 9.07 -4.39 16.21
C LEU A 26 8.44 -3.49 17.27
N SER A 27 8.63 -2.19 17.12
CA SER A 27 7.96 -1.21 17.97
C SER A 27 6.45 -1.23 17.74
N THR A 28 5.68 -0.76 18.74
CA THR A 28 4.23 -0.57 18.59
C THR A 28 3.92 0.35 17.41
N ASP A 29 4.69 1.43 17.24
CA ASP A 29 4.49 2.41 16.18
C ASP A 29 4.74 1.80 14.79
N ASP A 30 5.80 0.99 14.64
CA ASP A 30 6.09 0.33 13.37
C ASP A 30 5.07 -0.77 13.06
N SER A 31 4.58 -1.48 14.07
CA SER A 31 3.49 -2.45 13.92
C SER A 31 2.21 -1.78 13.43
N VAL A 32 1.87 -0.62 14.01
CA VAL A 32 0.71 0.19 13.62
C VAL A 32 0.87 0.74 12.20
N ARG A 33 2.07 1.20 11.83
CA ARG A 33 2.40 1.64 10.47
C ARG A 33 2.24 0.50 9.47
N LEU A 34 2.78 -0.69 9.75
CA LEU A 34 2.68 -1.86 8.88
C LEU A 34 1.23 -2.31 8.68
N ALA A 35 0.43 -2.35 9.74
CA ALA A 35 -0.99 -2.69 9.65
C ALA A 35 -1.78 -1.69 8.79
N GLN A 36 -1.49 -0.39 8.90
CA GLN A 36 -2.09 0.62 8.04
C GLN A 36 -1.69 0.45 6.58
N LEU A 37 -0.40 0.24 6.33
CA LEU A 37 0.13 -0.02 4.99
C LEU A 37 -0.48 -1.29 4.38
N ALA A 38 -0.75 -2.32 5.18
CA ALA A 38 -1.44 -3.52 4.71
C ALA A 38 -2.91 -3.24 4.33
N ARG A 39 -3.65 -2.57 5.21
CA ARG A 39 -5.06 -2.17 4.97
C ARG A 39 -5.20 -1.31 3.71
N LEU A 40 -4.23 -0.43 3.49
CA LEU A 40 -4.04 0.33 2.26
C LEU A 40 -4.13 -0.54 1.03
N ARG A 41 -3.27 -1.56 0.98
CA ARG A 41 -3.11 -2.39 -0.21
C ARG A 41 -4.31 -3.28 -0.46
N CYS A 42 -5.13 -3.52 0.56
CA CYS A 42 -6.39 -4.25 0.44
C CYS A 42 -7.55 -3.37 -0.02
N LEU A 43 -7.40 -2.05 -0.09
CA LEU A 43 -8.47 -1.18 -0.54
C LEU A 43 -8.81 -1.49 -2.01
N GLY A 44 -10.08 -1.80 -2.28
CA GLY A 44 -10.54 -2.18 -3.63
C GLY A 44 -10.13 -3.59 -4.10
N ALA A 45 -9.46 -4.39 -3.27
CA ALA A 45 -9.21 -5.80 -3.52
C ALA A 45 -10.29 -6.64 -2.82
N LEU A 46 -11.15 -7.30 -3.60
CA LEU A 46 -12.18 -8.18 -3.04
C LEU A 46 -11.53 -9.45 -2.47
N GLY A 47 -11.85 -9.82 -1.23
CA GLY A 47 -11.38 -11.07 -0.62
C GLY A 47 -9.94 -11.07 -0.10
N LEU A 48 -9.19 -9.97 -0.22
CA LEU A 48 -7.84 -9.84 0.33
C LEU A 48 -7.89 -9.19 1.73
N GLU A 49 -7.74 -9.99 2.78
CA GLU A 49 -7.65 -9.49 4.15
C GLU A 49 -6.25 -8.92 4.45
N TRP A 50 -6.21 -7.81 5.20
CA TRP A 50 -4.97 -7.09 5.46
C TRP A 50 -4.00 -7.85 6.35
N GLN A 51 -4.51 -8.70 7.27
CA GLN A 51 -3.68 -9.57 8.09
C GLN A 51 -2.96 -10.59 7.22
N ASP A 52 -3.67 -11.19 6.27
CA ASP A 52 -3.12 -12.22 5.39
C ASP A 52 -2.04 -11.64 4.49
N LEU A 53 -2.27 -10.43 3.96
CA LEU A 53 -1.26 -9.71 3.19
C LEU A 53 0.02 -9.44 4.00
N LEU A 54 -0.14 -8.96 5.24
CA LEU A 54 0.99 -8.66 6.12
C LEU A 54 1.74 -9.93 6.53
N HIS A 55 1.02 -11.00 6.90
CA HIS A 55 1.60 -12.28 7.26
C HIS A 55 2.32 -12.94 6.08
N GLU A 56 1.74 -12.93 4.88
CA GLU A 56 2.40 -13.45 3.69
C GLU A 56 3.67 -12.65 3.35
N ALA A 57 3.65 -11.32 3.54
CA ALA A 57 4.85 -10.52 3.40
C ALA A 57 5.94 -10.94 4.40
N PHE A 58 5.58 -11.16 5.66
CA PHE A 58 6.53 -11.65 6.67
C PHE A 58 7.09 -13.04 6.33
N ILE A 59 6.23 -13.98 5.92
CA ILE A 59 6.63 -15.33 5.52
C ILE A 59 7.64 -15.25 4.38
N ARG A 60 7.34 -14.49 3.31
CA ARG A 60 8.24 -14.35 2.15
C ARG A 60 9.58 -13.71 2.48
N VAL A 61 9.65 -12.88 3.54
CA VAL A 61 10.92 -12.28 3.96
C VAL A 61 11.72 -13.27 4.80
N LEU A 62 11.07 -13.98 5.73
CA LEU A 62 11.71 -14.99 6.58
C LEU A 62 12.23 -16.19 5.79
N ASP A 63 11.52 -16.63 4.76
CA ASP A 63 11.93 -17.75 3.90
C ASP A 63 12.87 -17.35 2.75
N GLY A 64 13.18 -16.04 2.64
CA GLY A 64 14.12 -15.51 1.66
C GLY A 64 13.56 -15.30 0.25
N ARG A 65 12.28 -15.58 -0.02
CA ARG A 65 11.61 -15.25 -1.30
C ARG A 65 11.65 -13.74 -1.59
N ARG A 66 11.68 -12.89 -0.56
CA ARG A 66 11.95 -11.45 -0.64
C ARG A 66 13.14 -11.10 0.23
N ARG A 67 14.23 -10.66 -0.40
CA ARG A 67 15.47 -10.30 0.31
C ARG A 67 15.48 -8.82 0.65
N TRP A 68 15.67 -8.50 1.92
CA TRP A 68 15.71 -7.12 2.43
C TRP A 68 17.11 -6.50 2.22
N PRO A 69 17.26 -5.43 1.42
CA PRO A 69 18.52 -4.71 1.30
C PRO A 69 18.84 -3.94 2.59
N ARG A 70 20.09 -4.01 3.06
CA ARG A 70 20.51 -3.43 4.35
C ARG A 70 20.38 -1.90 4.41
N ASP A 71 20.38 -1.22 3.27
CA ASP A 71 20.25 0.23 3.13
C ASP A 71 18.79 0.74 3.10
N VAL A 72 17.81 -0.18 3.05
CA VAL A 72 16.39 0.18 3.01
C VAL A 72 15.78 0.10 4.41
N PRO A 73 15.03 1.11 4.89
CA PRO A 73 14.31 1.00 6.15
C PRO A 73 13.27 -0.14 6.15
N PHE A 74 13.20 -0.93 7.22
CA PHE A 74 12.38 -2.14 7.30
C PHE A 74 10.91 -1.92 6.93
N VAL A 75 10.26 -0.90 7.50
CA VAL A 75 8.85 -0.58 7.22
C VAL A 75 8.64 -0.23 5.74
N ALA A 76 9.58 0.49 5.12
CA ALA A 76 9.51 0.85 3.70
C ALA A 76 9.67 -0.39 2.81
N PHE A 77 10.59 -1.29 3.17
CA PHE A 77 10.78 -2.56 2.47
C PHE A 77 9.52 -3.46 2.56
N MET A 78 8.93 -3.59 3.75
CA MET A 78 7.69 -4.33 3.94
C MET A 78 6.52 -3.73 3.16
N ALA A 79 6.44 -2.39 3.08
CA ALA A 79 5.44 -1.71 2.27
C ALA A 79 5.54 -2.08 0.77
N GLN A 80 6.76 -2.17 0.23
CA GLN A 80 6.98 -2.61 -1.16
C GLN A 80 6.65 -4.10 -1.34
N SER A 81 6.99 -4.92 -0.36
CA SER A 81 6.69 -6.35 -0.38
C SER A 81 5.18 -6.59 -0.44
N MET A 82 4.41 -5.94 0.44
CA MET A 82 2.94 -5.99 0.43
C MET A 82 2.35 -5.44 -0.88
N ARG A 83 2.90 -4.35 -1.43
CA ARG A 83 2.46 -3.81 -2.73
C ARG A 83 2.57 -4.85 -3.84
N SER A 84 3.70 -5.53 -3.93
CA SER A 84 3.94 -6.56 -4.95
C SER A 84 2.98 -7.73 -4.78
N ILE A 85 2.77 -8.20 -3.55
CA ILE A 85 1.84 -9.30 -3.26
C ILE A 85 0.41 -8.92 -3.66
N ALA A 86 -0.07 -7.75 -3.23
CA ALA A 86 -1.41 -7.29 -3.56
C ALA A 86 -1.61 -7.10 -5.08
N SER A 87 -0.57 -6.66 -5.80
CA SER A 87 -0.60 -6.58 -7.26
C SER A 87 -0.69 -7.95 -7.92
N GLU A 88 0.04 -8.96 -7.41
CA GLU A 88 -0.03 -10.35 -7.89
C GLU A 88 -1.45 -10.92 -7.69
N THR A 89 -2.05 -10.71 -6.51
CA THR A 89 -3.41 -11.16 -6.18
C THR A 89 -4.45 -10.51 -7.09
N ARG A 90 -4.42 -9.19 -7.24
CA ARG A 90 -5.39 -8.48 -8.12
C ARG A 90 -5.28 -8.89 -9.58
N GLN A 91 -4.08 -9.18 -10.06
CA GLN A 91 -3.90 -9.66 -11.43
C GLN A 91 -4.52 -11.06 -11.61
N ALA A 92 -4.44 -11.93 -10.59
CA ALA A 92 -5.12 -13.22 -10.61
C ALA A 92 -6.65 -13.04 -10.60
N ASP A 93 -7.18 -12.17 -9.74
CA ASP A 93 -8.63 -11.90 -9.65
C ASP A 93 -9.19 -11.32 -10.95
N LEU A 94 -8.48 -10.40 -11.63
CA LEU A 94 -8.92 -9.84 -12.91
C LEU A 94 -9.00 -10.91 -14.01
N VAL A 95 -8.09 -11.88 -14.01
CA VAL A 95 -8.12 -13.02 -14.95
C VAL A 95 -9.29 -13.95 -14.61
N GLU A 96 -9.56 -14.18 -13.34
CA GLU A 96 -10.66 -15.04 -12.88
C GLU A 96 -12.04 -14.40 -13.11
N PHE A 97 -12.23 -13.13 -12.75
CA PHE A 97 -13.48 -12.38 -13.01
C PHE A 97 -13.74 -12.18 -14.50
N GLY A 98 -12.70 -11.93 -15.32
CA GLY A 98 -12.84 -11.86 -16.77
C GLY A 98 -13.31 -13.18 -17.41
N ALA A 99 -13.07 -14.31 -16.75
CA ALA A 99 -13.57 -15.62 -17.18
C ALA A 99 -15.00 -15.91 -16.70
N LEU A 100 -15.48 -15.25 -15.64
CA LEU A 100 -16.84 -15.41 -15.10
C LEU A 100 -17.87 -14.50 -15.80
N ASP A 101 -17.44 -13.35 -16.32
CA ASP A 101 -18.31 -12.37 -17.00
C ASP A 101 -18.80 -12.85 -18.39
N GLU A 102 -18.26 -13.95 -18.92
CA GLU A 102 -18.77 -14.57 -20.15
C GLU A 102 -20.08 -15.34 -19.95
N HIS A 103 -20.57 -15.51 -18.71
CA HIS A 103 -21.64 -16.46 -18.41
C HIS A 103 -22.97 -15.95 -17.83
N GLU A 104 -23.13 -14.68 -17.47
CA GLU A 104 -24.41 -14.20 -16.90
C GLU A 104 -24.91 -12.88 -17.50
N ALA A 105 -25.49 -12.98 -18.69
CA ALA A 105 -26.49 -12.02 -19.18
C ALA A 105 -27.88 -12.65 -19.03
N GLY A 106 -28.52 -12.45 -17.87
CA GLY A 106 -29.88 -12.93 -17.57
C GLY A 106 -30.62 -11.94 -16.68
N GLU A 107 -31.65 -11.31 -17.24
CA GLU A 107 -32.53 -10.31 -16.63
C GLU A 107 -33.30 -10.82 -15.39
N GLU A 108 -33.56 -9.95 -14.41
CA GLU A 108 -34.95 -9.73 -13.93
C GLU A 108 -35.07 -8.49 -13.02
N GLN A 109 -36.10 -7.68 -13.30
CA GLN A 109 -36.47 -6.45 -12.59
C GLN A 109 -37.53 -6.73 -11.51
N GLY A 110 -37.40 -6.08 -10.35
CA GLY A 110 -38.45 -6.00 -9.32
C GLY A 110 -38.29 -4.76 -8.41
N PRO A 111 -39.38 -4.07 -8.03
CA PRO A 111 -39.29 -2.71 -7.49
C PRO A 111 -39.22 -2.70 -5.96
N ALA A 112 -38.12 -2.19 -5.39
CA ALA A 112 -38.03 -1.91 -3.96
C ALA A 112 -37.12 -0.71 -3.67
N ALA A 113 -37.72 0.25 -2.97
CA ALA A 113 -37.13 1.29 -2.14
C ALA A 113 -36.13 2.27 -2.79
N VAL A 114 -36.51 3.56 -2.72
CA VAL A 114 -35.64 4.73 -2.89
C VAL A 114 -34.62 4.76 -1.74
N LEU A 115 -33.64 3.87 -1.78
CA LEU A 115 -32.28 4.23 -1.41
C LEU A 115 -31.72 4.89 -2.66
N ALA A 116 -30.98 5.99 -2.51
CA ALA A 116 -30.17 6.51 -3.59
C ALA A 116 -29.16 5.41 -3.96
N LYS A 117 -29.56 4.51 -4.87
CA LYS A 117 -28.63 3.81 -5.73
C LYS A 117 -27.97 4.94 -6.49
N THR A 118 -26.83 5.41 -6.00
CA THR A 118 -25.80 5.85 -6.94
C THR A 118 -25.71 4.68 -7.90
N ASP A 119 -26.17 4.89 -9.14
CA ASP A 119 -25.97 3.95 -10.24
C ASP A 119 -24.45 3.89 -10.48
N ILE A 120 -23.76 3.19 -9.58
CA ILE A 120 -22.39 2.75 -9.77
C ILE A 120 -22.54 1.59 -10.72
N THR A 121 -22.47 1.89 -12.00
CA THR A 121 -22.43 0.86 -13.03
C THR A 121 -21.13 0.06 -12.87
N PRO A 122 -21.09 -1.20 -13.30
CA PRO A 122 -19.86 -1.99 -13.28
C PRO A 122 -18.68 -1.26 -13.94
N GLU A 123 -18.93 -0.51 -15.01
CA GLU A 123 -17.90 0.28 -15.70
C GLU A 123 -17.37 1.43 -14.82
N ARG A 124 -18.25 2.07 -14.04
CA ARG A 124 -17.86 3.13 -13.09
C ARG A 124 -17.07 2.58 -11.93
N GLU A 125 -17.45 1.40 -11.43
CA GLU A 125 -16.72 0.72 -10.38
C GLU A 125 -15.32 0.31 -10.87
N MET A 126 -15.25 -0.28 -12.07
CA MET A 126 -13.99 -0.65 -12.71
C MET A 126 -13.10 0.56 -12.97
N ALA A 127 -13.65 1.66 -13.48
CA ALA A 127 -12.91 2.90 -13.68
C ALA A 127 -12.39 3.49 -12.35
N GLY A 128 -13.19 3.42 -11.28
CA GLY A 128 -12.77 3.83 -9.94
C GLY A 128 -11.65 2.96 -9.37
N ARG A 129 -11.74 1.63 -9.52
CA ARG A 129 -10.69 0.69 -9.13
C ARG A 129 -9.41 0.94 -9.91
N GLN A 130 -9.51 1.16 -11.22
CA GLN A 130 -8.37 1.47 -12.08
C GLN A 130 -7.69 2.78 -11.69
N MET A 131 -8.47 3.84 -11.42
CA MET A 131 -7.94 5.13 -10.98
C MET A 131 -7.26 5.02 -9.61
N LEU A 132 -7.80 4.20 -8.70
CA LEU A 132 -7.16 3.93 -7.41
C LEU A 132 -5.81 3.23 -7.60
N LEU A 133 -5.74 2.21 -8.47
CA LEU A 133 -4.49 1.53 -8.81
C LEU A 133 -3.42 2.47 -9.38
N GLU A 134 -3.82 3.40 -10.25
CA GLU A 134 -2.93 4.40 -10.85
C GLU A 134 -2.39 5.38 -9.80
N ILE A 135 -3.26 5.85 -8.90
CA ILE A 135 -2.84 6.69 -7.78
C ILE A 135 -1.90 5.90 -6.86
N GLU A 136 -2.21 4.65 -6.50
CA GLU A 136 -1.30 3.81 -5.72
C GLU A 136 0.07 3.62 -6.40
N ALA A 137 0.08 3.45 -7.72
CA ALA A 137 1.31 3.33 -8.50
C ALA A 137 2.13 4.62 -8.49
N LEU A 138 1.50 5.80 -8.50
CA LEU A 138 2.18 7.10 -8.37
C LEU A 138 2.94 7.25 -7.03
N PHE A 139 2.47 6.57 -5.99
CA PHE A 139 3.10 6.51 -4.68
C PHE A 139 3.83 5.20 -4.39
N ALA A 140 4.12 4.42 -5.43
CA ALA A 140 4.87 3.17 -5.39
C ALA A 140 6.03 3.25 -4.40
N GLU A 141 6.92 4.23 -4.55
CA GLU A 141 8.14 4.41 -3.76
C GLU A 141 7.98 5.32 -2.53
N ASP A 142 6.76 5.79 -2.23
CA ASP A 142 6.47 6.72 -1.14
C ASP A 142 5.31 6.21 -0.28
N ALA A 143 5.57 5.13 0.45
CA ALA A 143 4.61 4.49 1.33
C ALA A 143 4.03 5.44 2.39
N ILE A 144 4.85 6.35 2.92
CA ILE A 144 4.42 7.36 3.89
C ILE A 144 3.50 8.40 3.22
N GLY A 145 3.82 8.83 1.99
CA GLY A 145 2.95 9.70 1.21
C GLY A 145 1.58 9.08 0.93
N LEU A 146 1.54 7.80 0.56
CA LEU A 146 0.29 7.09 0.35
C LEU A 146 -0.54 7.01 1.65
N ALA A 147 0.07 6.58 2.76
CA ALA A 147 -0.61 6.48 4.05
C ALA A 147 -1.17 7.83 4.56
N VAL A 148 -0.47 8.94 4.33
CA VAL A 148 -0.97 10.29 4.67
C VAL A 148 -2.14 10.69 3.75
N LEU A 149 -2.08 10.38 2.46
CA LEU A 149 -3.16 10.66 1.50
C LEU A 149 -4.46 9.96 1.91
N GLU A 150 -4.40 8.70 2.31
CA GLU A 150 -5.60 7.95 2.72
C GLU A 150 -6.12 8.34 4.09
N ALA A 151 -5.24 8.67 5.03
CA ALA A 151 -5.69 9.24 6.30
C ALA A 151 -6.44 10.56 6.08
N ALA A 152 -5.98 11.40 5.15
CA ALA A 152 -6.71 12.59 4.73
C ALA A 152 -8.04 12.25 4.03
N ALA A 153 -8.08 11.22 3.18
CA ALA A 153 -9.30 10.76 2.52
C ALA A 153 -10.37 10.23 3.49
N ARG A 154 -9.96 9.61 4.61
CA ARG A 154 -10.84 9.20 5.71
C ARG A 154 -11.29 10.35 6.61
N GLY A 155 -10.70 11.54 6.44
CA GLY A 155 -11.00 12.71 7.28
C GLY A 155 -10.29 12.72 8.63
N ASP A 156 -9.23 11.93 8.80
CA ASP A 156 -8.46 11.89 10.05
C ASP A 156 -7.81 13.25 10.36
N SER A 157 -7.70 13.58 11.65
CA SER A 157 -7.06 14.84 12.05
C SER A 157 -5.53 14.77 11.86
N ALA A 158 -4.91 15.90 11.49
CA ALA A 158 -3.46 15.96 11.26
C ALA A 158 -2.64 15.50 12.48
N ALA A 159 -3.11 15.81 13.70
CA ALA A 159 -2.45 15.39 14.93
C ALA A 159 -2.51 13.88 15.12
N GLU A 160 -3.66 13.25 14.84
CA GLU A 160 -3.77 11.80 14.89
C GLU A 160 -2.89 11.14 13.83
N VAL A 161 -2.86 11.66 12.60
CA VAL A 161 -2.02 11.12 11.54
C VAL A 161 -0.53 11.24 11.90
N GLN A 162 -0.11 12.36 12.47
CA GLN A 162 1.26 12.58 12.93
C GLN A 162 1.67 11.58 14.01
N VAL A 163 0.86 11.44 15.07
CA VAL A 163 1.13 10.48 16.15
C VAL A 163 1.17 9.07 15.58
N ARG A 164 0.15 8.70 14.81
CA ARG A 164 -0.04 7.33 14.32
C ARG A 164 0.96 6.90 13.26
N LEU A 165 1.51 7.84 12.50
CA LEU A 165 2.59 7.59 11.54
C LEU A 165 3.97 7.98 12.09
N GLY A 166 4.08 8.40 13.35
CA GLY A 166 5.32 8.90 13.97
C GLY A 166 6.01 9.98 13.13
N LEU A 167 5.23 10.91 12.58
CA LEU A 167 5.72 12.04 11.81
C LEU A 167 5.69 13.30 12.66
N ASP A 168 6.81 14.01 12.72
CA ASP A 168 6.79 15.36 13.26
C ASP A 168 6.03 16.33 12.32
N SER A 169 5.74 17.54 12.82
CA SER A 169 5.01 18.56 12.06
C SER A 169 5.66 18.93 10.74
N THR A 170 7.00 18.94 10.69
CA THR A 170 7.77 19.29 9.49
C THR A 170 7.71 18.17 8.46
N ALA A 171 7.92 16.93 8.89
CA ALA A 171 7.83 15.73 8.07
C ALA A 171 6.43 15.55 7.49
N TYR A 172 5.38 15.78 8.29
CA TYR A 172 4.00 15.75 7.84
C TYR A 172 3.73 16.83 6.76
N ALA A 173 4.09 18.09 7.03
CA ALA A 173 3.90 19.18 6.07
C ALA A 173 4.70 18.98 4.77
N SER A 174 5.89 18.39 4.85
CA SER A 174 6.72 18.06 3.69
C SER A 174 6.10 16.94 2.87
N THR A 175 5.53 15.95 3.53
CA THR A 175 4.81 14.83 2.90
C THR A 175 3.56 15.33 2.18
N LEU A 176 2.75 16.19 2.80
CA LEU A 176 1.58 16.81 2.14
C LEU A 176 1.96 17.59 0.88
N ARG A 177 3.04 18.38 0.92
CA ARG A 177 3.53 19.11 -0.27
C ARG A 177 3.94 18.15 -1.39
N ARG A 178 4.63 17.06 -1.04
CA ARG A 178 5.05 16.03 -2.00
C ARG A 178 3.85 15.32 -2.64
N ILE A 179 2.85 14.95 -1.84
CA ILE A 179 1.58 14.37 -2.31
C ILE A 179 0.89 15.31 -3.29
N ARG A 180 0.66 16.56 -2.89
CA ARG A 180 -0.01 17.56 -3.73
C ARG A 180 0.71 17.71 -5.07
N ARG A 181 2.04 17.85 -5.07
CA ARG A 181 2.83 17.98 -6.30
C ARG A 181 2.67 16.79 -7.25
N ARG A 182 2.69 15.56 -6.71
CA ARG A 182 2.49 14.34 -7.53
C ARG A 182 1.08 14.25 -8.09
N LEU A 183 0.06 14.47 -7.27
CA LEU A 183 -1.33 14.45 -7.72
C LEU A 183 -1.62 15.54 -8.76
N THR A 184 -1.08 16.75 -8.58
CA THR A 184 -1.21 17.82 -9.58
C THR A 184 -0.59 17.42 -10.92
N GLY A 185 0.60 16.81 -10.94
CA GLY A 185 1.21 16.34 -12.18
C GLY A 185 0.48 15.15 -12.84
N TYR A 186 -0.33 14.41 -12.07
CA TYR A 186 -1.17 13.33 -12.60
C TYR A 186 -2.50 13.84 -13.16
N LEU A 187 -3.17 14.74 -12.42
CA LEU A 187 -4.52 15.24 -12.74
C LEU A 187 -4.53 16.37 -13.77
N LEU A 188 -3.41 17.08 -13.93
CA LEU A 188 -3.23 18.19 -14.87
C LEU A 188 -1.99 17.90 -15.75
N PRO A 189 -2.11 17.00 -16.74
CA PRO A 189 -1.03 16.72 -17.69
C PRO A 189 -0.71 17.90 -18.61
#